data_AF-R8BL78-F1
#
_entry.id   AF-R8BL78-F1
#
_cell.length_a   1.000
_cell.length_b   1.000
_cell.length_c   1.000
_cell.angle_alpha   90.00
_cell.angle_beta   90.00
_cell.angle_gamma   90.00
#
_symmetry.space_group_name_H-M   'P 1'
#
loop_
_entity.id
_entity.type
_entity.pdbx_description
1 polymer ?
#
loop_
_entity_poly.entity_id
_entity_poly.type
_entity_poly.pdbx_seq_one_letter_code
_entity_poly.pdbx_strand_id
1 'polypeptide(L)'
;MTTPPRLQGVVDQGAVNPFEDGRYEASQTSTSNRTSSEHPTPSPTPGAAPTSRPSLIPPAAEPEITPAPSVGEVINEKTGDTFGSDPESGPKSAPVTNQEKRAADAVDGLKPKPNVFRRIANAWRRTYCPKEEPALVLPTCPTDEEKLSYLHTNRVPLYIFGLFSFLSLSAGMWLFALCSIIFVWYSVFVGFVDIYLIISYFVGLVGKDWDYAAHQEAVANNPVIPESAPTVDIYLPVCAEPIEILENTWNHIERLQWPAGKIEVHVLDDGAQEIVRDLAQRYGFNYIVREDRPRLKKAGNLRWAFARTSGDFFAIFDADFCPRPDFLMEILPEHLADDKTAIVQTPQFFRITNDQTWVEQGAGATQELFYRVVQVNRNRWGASICVGSNAVYRRAALEEVGGTAEIGFSEDVHTG
;
A
#
# COMPACT_ATOMS: atom_id res chain seq x y z
N MET A 1 -33.62 52.33 32.38
CA MET A 1 -32.70 51.38 33.02
C MET A 1 -32.72 50.13 32.16
N THR A 2 -31.71 49.66 31.45
CA THR A 2 -30.28 49.98 31.32
C THR A 2 -29.87 49.30 30.01
N THR A 3 -29.37 50.07 29.05
CA THR A 3 -28.81 49.58 27.79
C THR A 3 -27.44 48.94 28.07
N PRO A 4 -27.12 47.75 27.54
CA PRO A 4 -25.75 47.26 27.55
C PRO A 4 -24.98 47.74 26.30
N PRO A 5 -23.63 47.77 26.37
CA PRO A 5 -22.80 48.60 25.49
C PRO A 5 -22.35 47.88 24.21
N ARG A 6 -22.11 48.68 23.17
CA ARG A 6 -21.34 48.32 21.96
C ARG A 6 -19.89 48.00 22.35
N LEU A 7 -19.40 46.83 21.95
CA LEU A 7 -17.97 46.51 21.91
C LEU A 7 -17.47 46.48 20.47
N GLN A 8 -16.31 47.10 20.28
CA GLN A 8 -15.62 47.37 19.03
C GLN A 8 -14.93 46.13 18.45
N GLY A 9 -14.84 46.16 17.11
CA GLY A 9 -13.91 45.48 16.20
C GLY A 9 -12.94 44.44 16.75
N VAL A 10 -13.12 43.20 16.27
CA VAL A 10 -12.04 42.24 16.08
C VAL A 10 -11.89 42.01 14.58
N VAL A 11 -10.64 42.12 14.15
CA VAL A 11 -10.16 42.07 12.77
C VAL A 11 -10.42 40.69 12.16
N ASP A 12 -10.98 40.71 10.95
CA ASP A 12 -11.21 39.58 10.06
C ASP A 12 -9.85 39.07 9.55
N GLN A 13 -9.37 37.93 10.04
CA GLN A 13 -8.28 37.18 9.40
C GLN A 13 -8.93 36.10 8.54
N GLY A 14 -8.97 36.39 7.23
CA GLY A 14 -9.54 35.51 6.22
C GLY A 14 -8.86 34.14 6.20
N ALA A 15 -9.68 33.10 6.24
CA ALA A 15 -9.29 31.77 5.82
C ALA A 15 -9.06 31.81 4.30
N VAL A 16 -7.79 31.86 3.89
CA VAL A 16 -7.39 31.75 2.49
C VAL A 16 -7.38 30.26 2.13
N ASN A 17 -8.17 29.92 1.10
CA ASN A 17 -8.17 28.61 0.46
C ASN A 17 -6.82 28.41 -0.26
N PRO A 18 -6.02 27.37 0.06
CA PRO A 18 -4.68 27.18 -0.51
C PRO A 18 -4.68 26.77 -2.00
N PHE A 19 -5.85 26.67 -2.65
CA PHE A 19 -5.98 26.21 -4.04
C PHE A 19 -6.30 27.32 -5.06
N GLU A 20 -6.24 28.62 -4.70
CA GLU A 20 -6.66 29.72 -5.59
C GLU A 20 -5.56 30.59 -6.22
N ASP A 21 -4.27 30.43 -5.91
CA ASP A 21 -3.23 31.25 -6.56
C ASP A 21 -2.56 30.52 -7.74
N GLY A 22 -3.19 30.62 -8.90
CA GLY A 22 -2.69 30.18 -10.19
C GLY A 22 -1.50 31.00 -10.71
N ARG A 23 -0.29 30.63 -10.31
CA ARG A 23 0.95 31.03 -11.00
C ARG A 23 1.76 29.81 -11.43
N TYR A 24 1.32 29.18 -12.51
CA TYR A 24 2.19 28.36 -13.36
C TYR A 24 2.59 29.23 -14.56
N GLU A 25 3.73 29.91 -14.47
CA GLU A 25 4.37 30.51 -15.66
C GLU A 25 5.17 29.42 -16.38
N ALA A 26 4.58 28.87 -17.43
CA ALA A 26 5.27 28.05 -18.41
C ALA A 26 6.21 28.93 -19.26
N SER A 27 7.51 28.64 -19.21
CA SER A 27 8.49 29.26 -20.10
C SER A 27 8.32 28.72 -21.52
N GLN A 28 7.60 29.46 -22.36
CA GLN A 28 7.56 29.22 -23.79
C GLN A 28 8.86 29.68 -24.45
N THR A 29 9.66 28.73 -24.93
CA THR A 29 10.77 28.96 -25.86
C THR A 29 10.22 29.25 -27.25
N SER A 30 10.43 30.49 -27.70
CA SER A 30 10.13 30.97 -29.05
C SER A 30 11.05 30.33 -30.09
N THR A 31 10.47 29.61 -31.05
CA THR A 31 11.09 29.27 -32.33
C THR A 31 10.75 30.34 -33.37
N SER A 32 11.75 30.94 -34.02
CA SER A 32 11.57 31.55 -35.34
C SER A 32 12.85 31.42 -36.17
N ASN A 33 12.67 30.94 -37.40
CA ASN A 33 13.68 30.75 -38.44
C ASN A 33 14.09 32.07 -39.10
N ARG A 34 15.39 32.24 -39.45
CA ARG A 34 15.85 32.60 -40.81
C ARG A 34 17.40 32.64 -40.97
N THR A 35 17.91 31.66 -41.71
CA THR A 35 18.88 31.69 -42.84
C THR A 35 20.07 32.67 -42.95
N SER A 36 21.22 32.09 -43.37
CA SER A 36 22.39 32.57 -44.16
C SER A 36 23.38 33.54 -43.48
N SER A 37 24.72 33.44 -43.59
CA SER A 37 25.66 32.63 -44.39
C SER A 37 27.12 32.86 -43.91
N GLU A 38 28.05 31.98 -44.33
CA GLU A 38 29.53 32.14 -44.45
C GLU A 38 30.47 31.64 -43.31
N HIS A 39 31.35 30.72 -43.73
CA HIS A 39 32.64 30.28 -43.14
C HIS A 39 33.79 31.01 -43.90
N PRO A 40 35.09 31.07 -43.45
CA PRO A 40 35.86 30.00 -42.76
C PRO A 40 36.89 30.44 -41.66
N THR A 41 37.53 29.42 -41.07
CA THR A 41 38.62 29.28 -40.05
C THR A 41 40.00 29.89 -40.45
N PRO A 42 41.14 29.84 -39.66
CA PRO A 42 41.50 29.05 -38.44
C PRO A 42 42.35 29.73 -37.30
N SER A 43 42.47 29.00 -36.17
CA SER A 43 43.50 28.83 -35.06
C SER A 43 44.81 29.66 -35.03
N PRO A 44 45.55 29.86 -33.87
CA PRO A 44 45.91 28.85 -32.84
C PRO A 44 46.09 29.30 -31.35
N THR A 45 46.21 28.30 -30.44
CA THR A 45 46.73 28.28 -29.05
C THR A 45 48.25 28.63 -28.99
N PRO A 46 48.99 28.75 -27.82
CA PRO A 46 48.72 28.38 -26.41
C PRO A 46 49.21 29.39 -25.31
N GLY A 47 48.91 29.15 -24.03
CA GLY A 47 49.60 29.83 -22.91
C GLY A 47 49.08 29.47 -21.51
N ALA A 48 49.96 28.98 -20.63
CA ALA A 48 49.67 28.40 -19.33
C ALA A 48 49.89 29.34 -18.13
N ALA A 49 48.97 29.27 -17.14
CA ALA A 49 49.08 29.45 -15.67
C ALA A 49 49.65 30.79 -15.08
N PRO A 50 49.48 31.14 -13.77
CA PRO A 50 48.86 30.40 -12.65
C PRO A 50 47.95 31.22 -11.67
N THR A 51 47.39 30.51 -10.69
CA THR A 51 47.04 30.92 -9.29
C THR A 51 45.87 31.89 -9.00
N SER A 52 44.83 31.38 -8.32
CA SER A 52 44.59 31.68 -6.88
C SER A 52 43.40 30.87 -6.34
N ARG A 53 43.61 30.23 -5.19
CA ARG A 53 42.67 29.39 -4.43
C ARG A 53 42.01 30.28 -3.37
N PRO A 54 40.68 30.30 -3.19
CA PRO A 54 40.09 30.90 -2.00
C PRO A 54 40.20 29.96 -0.79
N SER A 55 40.34 30.59 0.36
CA SER A 55 40.78 30.07 1.66
C SER A 55 39.76 29.17 2.36
N LEU A 56 40.28 28.22 3.13
CA LEU A 56 39.55 27.28 3.99
C LEU A 56 38.89 28.01 5.17
N ILE A 57 37.61 27.72 5.39
CA ILE A 57 36.87 28.05 6.62
C ILE A 57 37.37 27.10 7.72
N PRO A 58 37.66 27.56 8.96
CA PRO A 58 38.07 26.68 10.05
C PRO A 58 36.92 25.77 10.50
N PRO A 59 37.19 24.53 10.96
CA PRO A 59 36.15 23.62 11.41
C PRO A 59 35.46 24.17 12.66
N ALA A 60 34.13 24.20 12.62
CA ALA A 60 33.30 24.46 13.79
C ALA A 60 33.47 23.31 14.81
N ALA A 61 33.44 23.67 16.09
CA ALA A 61 33.57 22.75 17.21
C ALA A 61 32.54 21.61 17.14
N GLU A 62 33.00 20.39 17.44
CA GLU A 62 32.15 19.19 17.55
C GLU A 62 31.01 19.43 18.54
N PRO A 63 29.75 19.15 18.18
CA PRO A 63 28.67 19.14 19.16
C PRO A 63 28.86 17.94 20.09
N GLU A 64 28.86 18.22 21.38
CA GLU A 64 28.89 17.26 22.48
C GLU A 64 27.72 16.27 22.31
N ILE A 65 28.03 15.02 21.95
CA ILE A 65 27.04 13.95 21.74
C ILE A 65 26.48 13.57 23.09
N THR A 66 25.25 14.02 23.38
CA THR A 66 24.43 13.42 24.42
C THR A 66 24.09 11.98 24.00
N PRO A 67 24.31 10.97 24.87
CA PRO A 67 23.99 9.59 24.54
C PRO A 67 22.49 9.46 24.27
N ALA A 68 22.15 8.84 23.14
CA ALA A 68 20.78 8.52 22.76
C ALA A 68 20.13 7.66 23.86
N PRO A 69 18.82 7.86 24.15
CA PRO A 69 18.10 6.97 25.04
C PRO A 69 18.11 5.55 24.47
N SER A 70 18.22 4.58 25.38
CA SER A 70 18.27 3.14 25.10
C SER A 70 17.22 2.69 24.07
N VAL A 71 17.67 1.87 23.12
CA VAL A 71 16.87 1.14 22.13
C VAL A 71 15.57 0.65 22.74
N GLY A 72 14.44 1.21 22.31
CA GLY A 72 13.12 0.70 22.65
C GLY A 72 12.90 -0.65 21.98
N GLU A 73 12.21 -1.56 22.67
CA GLU A 73 11.82 -2.87 22.13
C GLU A 73 11.11 -2.70 20.79
N VAL A 74 11.66 -3.30 19.74
CA VAL A 74 11.02 -3.37 18.42
C VAL A 74 9.89 -4.39 18.56
N ILE A 75 8.71 -4.06 18.04
CA ILE A 75 7.50 -4.88 18.16
C ILE A 75 7.01 -5.19 16.74
N ASN A 76 6.75 -6.47 16.44
CA ASN A 76 6.14 -6.87 15.17
C ASN A 76 4.69 -6.36 15.11
N GLU A 77 4.28 -5.64 14.07
CA GLU A 77 2.90 -5.10 13.99
C GLU A 77 1.85 -6.15 13.64
N LYS A 78 2.23 -7.25 12.96
CA LYS A 78 1.32 -8.34 12.63
C LYS A 78 1.10 -9.28 13.83
N THR A 79 2.13 -9.49 14.67
CA THR A 79 2.04 -10.44 15.80
C THR A 79 2.04 -9.80 17.18
N GLY A 80 2.54 -8.57 17.33
CA GLY A 80 2.65 -7.86 18.61
C GLY A 80 3.87 -8.27 19.46
N ASP A 81 4.76 -9.12 18.96
CA ASP A 81 5.87 -9.68 19.73
C ASP A 81 7.13 -8.81 19.72
N THR A 82 7.89 -8.84 20.81
CA THR A 82 9.18 -8.16 20.94
C THR A 82 10.32 -9.01 20.35
N PHE A 83 11.27 -8.35 19.69
CA PHE A 83 12.42 -9.04 19.09
C PHE A 83 13.37 -9.57 20.18
N GLY A 84 13.46 -10.91 20.32
CA GLY A 84 14.46 -11.56 21.19
C GLY A 84 14.04 -12.87 21.86
N SER A 85 12.81 -13.35 21.71
CA SER A 85 12.43 -14.67 22.24
C SER A 85 12.66 -15.77 21.20
N ASP A 86 13.70 -16.58 21.40
CA ASP A 86 13.80 -17.93 20.83
C ASP A 86 12.49 -18.70 21.12
N PRO A 87 11.80 -19.27 20.13
CA PRO A 87 10.62 -20.10 20.39
C PRO A 87 10.97 -21.51 20.90
N GLU A 88 12.25 -21.89 20.92
CA GLU A 88 12.67 -23.25 21.26
C GLU A 88 13.09 -23.44 22.73
N SER A 89 12.14 -23.31 23.67
CA SER A 89 12.29 -23.98 24.97
C SER A 89 10.96 -24.25 25.67
N GLY A 90 10.08 -25.03 25.02
CA GLY A 90 8.97 -25.71 25.69
C GLY A 90 9.42 -27.09 26.22
N PRO A 91 8.99 -27.52 27.43
CA PRO A 91 9.43 -28.80 27.98
C PRO A 91 8.89 -29.96 27.14
N LYS A 92 9.79 -30.82 26.65
CA LYS A 92 9.46 -32.08 25.96
C LYS A 92 8.56 -32.93 26.86
N SER A 93 7.29 -33.10 26.48
CA SER A 93 6.37 -34.02 27.13
C SER A 93 6.87 -35.46 26.97
N ALA A 94 7.01 -36.18 28.08
CA ALA A 94 7.44 -37.57 28.14
C ALA A 94 6.47 -38.51 27.37
N PRO A 95 6.95 -39.65 26.82
CA PRO A 95 6.10 -40.58 26.11
C PRO A 95 5.18 -41.32 27.08
N VAL A 96 3.86 -41.18 26.87
CA VAL A 96 2.82 -41.91 27.58
C VAL A 96 3.00 -43.41 27.31
N THR A 97 3.17 -44.20 28.37
CA THR A 97 3.33 -45.65 28.31
C THR A 97 2.00 -46.33 27.91
N ASN A 98 2.11 -47.42 27.15
CA ASN A 98 1.00 -48.22 26.60
C ASN A 98 0.01 -48.82 27.62
N GLN A 99 0.15 -48.53 28.92
CA GLN A 99 -0.75 -49.00 29.97
C GLN A 99 -1.93 -48.06 30.24
N GLU A 100 -1.81 -46.75 30.00
CA GLU A 100 -2.94 -45.81 30.21
C GLU A 100 -3.98 -45.88 29.08
N LYS A 101 -3.55 -46.28 27.88
CA LYS A 101 -4.45 -46.50 26.73
C LYS A 101 -5.41 -47.67 26.93
N ARG A 102 -5.00 -48.69 27.69
CA ARG A 102 -5.84 -49.87 27.98
C ARG A 102 -6.87 -49.66 29.09
N ALA A 103 -6.68 -48.66 29.96
CA ALA A 103 -7.63 -48.34 31.01
C ALA A 103 -8.76 -47.40 30.52
N ALA A 104 -8.48 -46.55 29.52
CA ALA A 104 -9.46 -45.66 28.92
C ALA A 104 -10.49 -46.40 28.03
N ASP A 105 -10.10 -47.52 27.41
CA ASP A 105 -10.97 -48.30 26.52
C ASP A 105 -11.99 -49.19 27.29
N ALA A 106 -11.90 -49.26 28.62
CA ALA A 106 -12.77 -50.10 29.46
C ALA A 106 -14.01 -49.38 30.04
N VAL A 107 -14.20 -48.09 29.73
CA VAL A 107 -15.36 -47.29 30.18
C VAL A 107 -16.10 -46.65 29.00
N ASP A 108 -16.13 -47.31 27.83
CA ASP A 108 -16.92 -46.85 26.68
C ASP A 108 -18.20 -47.69 26.50
N GLY A 109 -19.01 -47.69 27.55
CA GLY A 109 -20.32 -48.33 27.60
C GLY A 109 -21.42 -47.29 27.79
N LEU A 110 -21.60 -46.39 26.82
CA LEU A 110 -22.81 -45.63 26.47
C LEU A 110 -22.40 -44.43 25.60
N LYS A 111 -22.28 -44.63 24.27
CA LYS A 111 -22.10 -43.49 23.35
C LYS A 111 -23.35 -42.61 23.42
N PRO A 112 -23.28 -41.37 23.93
CA PRO A 112 -24.45 -40.50 23.96
C PRO A 112 -24.88 -40.22 22.52
N LYS A 113 -26.20 -40.25 22.27
CA LYS A 113 -26.78 -39.92 20.95
C LYS A 113 -26.13 -38.64 20.42
N PRO A 114 -25.81 -38.55 19.11
CA PRO A 114 -25.10 -37.41 18.55
C PRO A 114 -25.93 -36.14 18.76
N ASN A 115 -25.57 -35.37 19.80
CA ASN A 115 -26.22 -34.11 20.10
C ASN A 115 -25.82 -33.11 18.99
N VAL A 116 -26.80 -32.71 18.17
CA VAL A 116 -26.62 -31.79 17.05
C VAL A 116 -25.92 -30.50 17.52
N PHE A 117 -26.27 -29.99 18.70
CA PHE A 117 -25.62 -28.81 19.29
C PHE A 117 -24.15 -29.05 19.61
N ARG A 118 -23.79 -30.26 20.08
CA ARG A 118 -22.38 -30.62 20.32
C ARG A 118 -21.60 -30.79 19.02
N ARG A 119 -22.23 -31.31 17.96
CA ARG A 119 -21.62 -31.38 16.62
C ARG A 119 -21.40 -29.99 16.03
N ILE A 120 -22.40 -29.10 16.14
CA ILE A 120 -22.29 -27.70 15.71
C ILE A 120 -21.21 -26.98 16.53
N ALA A 121 -21.21 -27.11 17.85
CA ALA A 121 -20.19 -26.50 18.71
C ALA A 121 -18.77 -27.01 18.42
N ASN A 122 -18.61 -28.31 18.14
CA ASN A 122 -17.32 -28.88 17.76
C ASN A 122 -16.90 -28.43 16.35
N ALA A 123 -17.83 -28.33 15.39
CA ALA A 123 -17.55 -27.81 14.05
C ALA A 123 -17.15 -26.33 14.10
N TRP A 124 -17.85 -25.54 14.91
CA TRP A 124 -17.54 -24.13 15.17
C TRP A 124 -16.15 -24.01 15.81
N ARG A 125 -15.86 -24.75 16.88
CA ARG A 125 -14.53 -24.74 17.51
C ARG A 125 -13.41 -25.16 16.56
N ARG A 126 -13.63 -26.20 15.73
CA ARG A 126 -12.63 -26.61 14.73
C ARG A 126 -12.31 -25.51 13.72
N THR A 127 -13.29 -24.65 13.41
CA THR A 127 -13.14 -23.59 12.41
C THR A 127 -12.59 -22.30 13.02
N TYR A 128 -13.01 -21.94 14.24
CA TYR A 128 -12.71 -20.63 14.86
C TYR A 128 -11.73 -20.68 16.02
N CYS A 129 -11.43 -21.87 16.55
CA CYS A 129 -10.47 -22.08 17.63
C CYS A 129 -9.73 -23.40 17.36
N PRO A 130 -9.03 -23.50 16.20
CA PRO A 130 -8.25 -24.68 15.89
C PRO A 130 -7.16 -24.84 16.95
N LYS A 131 -6.92 -26.09 17.37
CA LYS A 131 -5.90 -26.41 18.39
C LYS A 131 -4.50 -26.51 17.79
N GLU A 132 -4.43 -26.67 16.49
CA GLU A 132 -3.21 -26.78 15.70
C GLU A 132 -3.24 -25.63 14.70
N GLU A 133 -2.11 -24.96 14.52
CA GLU A 133 -2.00 -23.91 13.50
C GLU A 133 -2.18 -24.53 12.12
N PRO A 134 -3.00 -23.90 11.24
CA PRO A 134 -3.15 -24.37 9.87
C PRO A 134 -1.79 -24.32 9.14
N ALA A 135 -1.62 -25.21 8.18
CA ALA A 135 -0.41 -25.20 7.36
C ALA A 135 -0.28 -23.87 6.61
N LEU A 136 0.96 -23.37 6.51
CA LEU A 136 1.25 -22.16 5.75
C LEU A 136 0.91 -22.36 4.27
N VAL A 137 -0.03 -21.56 3.76
CA VAL A 137 -0.39 -21.51 2.34
C VAL A 137 0.33 -20.33 1.72
N LEU A 138 1.26 -20.62 0.80
CA LEU A 138 2.03 -19.57 0.13
C LEU A 138 1.16 -18.84 -0.89
N PRO A 139 1.24 -17.49 -0.95
CA PRO A 139 0.54 -16.71 -1.95
C PRO A 139 1.09 -17.00 -3.36
N THR A 140 0.25 -16.81 -4.37
CA THR A 140 0.64 -16.92 -5.77
C THR A 140 0.08 -15.73 -6.54
N CYS A 141 0.77 -15.34 -7.62
CA CYS A 141 0.26 -14.28 -8.48
C CYS A 141 -1.09 -14.64 -9.11
N PRO A 142 -1.94 -13.65 -9.44
CA PRO A 142 -3.19 -13.88 -10.15
C PRO A 142 -2.99 -14.46 -11.56
N THR A 143 -3.87 -15.36 -11.97
CA THR A 143 -3.97 -15.85 -13.35
C THR A 143 -4.53 -14.77 -14.30
N ASP A 144 -4.51 -15.02 -15.62
CA ASP A 144 -5.13 -14.14 -16.62
C ASP A 144 -6.63 -13.98 -16.40
N GLU A 145 -7.32 -15.07 -16.06
CA GLU A 145 -8.75 -15.03 -15.74
C GLU A 145 -9.02 -14.20 -14.48
N GLU A 146 -8.23 -14.40 -13.42
CA GLU A 146 -8.38 -13.65 -12.17
C GLU A 146 -8.08 -12.16 -12.37
N LYS A 147 -7.04 -11.80 -13.16
CA LYS A 147 -6.74 -10.41 -13.54
C LYS A 147 -7.93 -9.75 -14.23
N LEU A 148 -8.51 -10.42 -15.23
CA LEU A 148 -9.62 -9.87 -16.01
C LEU A 148 -10.97 -9.91 -15.27
N SER A 149 -11.11 -10.75 -14.24
CA SER A 149 -12.34 -10.82 -13.44
C SER A 149 -12.69 -9.47 -12.77
N TYR A 150 -11.70 -8.61 -12.53
CA TYR A 150 -11.89 -7.30 -11.91
C TYR A 150 -12.50 -6.27 -12.87
N LEU A 151 -12.51 -6.53 -14.18
CA LEU A 151 -13.15 -5.66 -15.18
C LEU A 151 -14.67 -5.66 -15.05
N HIS A 152 -15.26 -6.78 -14.64
CA HIS A 152 -16.71 -6.95 -14.62
C HIS A 152 -17.27 -6.77 -13.23
N THR A 153 -17.73 -5.57 -12.87
CA THR A 153 -18.17 -5.33 -11.49
C THR A 153 -19.39 -6.15 -11.05
N ASN A 154 -20.27 -6.54 -11.99
CA ASN A 154 -21.58 -7.15 -11.68
C ASN A 154 -22.36 -6.34 -10.61
N ARG A 155 -22.30 -5.01 -10.71
CA ARG A 155 -22.77 -4.06 -9.69
C ARG A 155 -24.28 -4.13 -9.43
N VAL A 156 -25.10 -4.46 -10.42
CA VAL A 156 -26.57 -4.33 -10.31
C VAL A 156 -27.16 -5.18 -9.17
N PRO A 157 -26.92 -6.50 -9.09
CA PRO A 157 -27.38 -7.29 -7.94
C PRO A 157 -26.88 -6.76 -6.60
N LEU A 158 -25.60 -6.40 -6.52
CA LEU A 158 -24.96 -5.90 -5.29
C LEU A 158 -25.66 -4.64 -4.76
N TYR A 159 -25.90 -3.66 -5.64
CA TYR A 159 -26.58 -2.43 -5.27
C TYR A 159 -28.08 -2.60 -5.04
N ILE A 160 -28.75 -3.59 -5.65
CA ILE A 160 -30.14 -3.93 -5.32
C ILE A 160 -30.24 -4.42 -3.88
N PHE A 161 -29.43 -5.40 -3.48
CA PHE A 161 -29.42 -5.88 -2.09
C PHE A 161 -28.98 -4.78 -1.11
N GLY A 162 -27.97 -4.00 -1.49
CA GLY A 162 -27.53 -2.85 -0.72
C GLY A 162 -28.63 -1.80 -0.54
N LEU A 163 -29.44 -1.53 -1.57
CA LEU A 163 -30.55 -0.59 -1.50
C LEU A 163 -31.62 -1.06 -0.51
N PHE A 164 -31.99 -2.35 -0.53
CA PHE A 164 -32.91 -2.91 0.46
C PHE A 164 -32.35 -2.79 1.89
N SER A 165 -31.05 -3.08 2.07
CA SER A 165 -30.37 -2.94 3.36
C SER A 165 -30.36 -1.48 3.85
N PHE A 166 -30.00 -0.54 2.97
CA PHE A 166 -30.02 0.90 3.23
C PHE A 166 -31.40 1.39 3.64
N LEU A 167 -32.45 1.06 2.87
CA LEU A 167 -33.82 1.48 3.17
C LEU A 167 -34.31 0.88 4.50
N SER A 168 -33.93 -0.36 4.80
CA SER A 168 -34.24 -0.98 6.10
C SER A 168 -33.53 -0.30 7.26
N LEU A 169 -32.24 0.03 7.11
CA LEU A 169 -31.45 0.73 8.13
C LEU A 169 -31.98 2.14 8.35
N SER A 170 -32.21 2.90 7.27
CA SER A 170 -32.78 4.25 7.30
C SER A 170 -34.15 4.26 7.98
N ALA A 171 -35.04 3.35 7.62
CA ALA A 171 -36.35 3.22 8.28
C ALA A 171 -36.22 2.95 9.79
N GLY A 172 -35.28 2.10 10.20
CA GLY A 172 -35.00 1.84 11.61
C GLY A 172 -34.48 3.07 12.36
N MET A 173 -33.55 3.82 11.75
CA MET A 173 -33.00 5.04 12.32
C MET A 173 -34.05 6.15 12.46
N TRP A 174 -34.89 6.34 11.45
CA TRP A 174 -36.00 7.28 11.49
C TRP A 174 -37.06 6.88 12.52
N LEU A 175 -37.40 5.59 12.61
CA LEU A 175 -38.33 5.10 13.62
C LEU A 175 -37.81 5.36 15.04
N PHE A 176 -36.51 5.14 15.28
CA PHE A 176 -35.87 5.46 16.56
C PHE A 176 -35.94 6.96 16.87
N ALA A 177 -35.60 7.81 15.89
CA ALA A 177 -35.63 9.27 16.05
C ALA A 177 -37.04 9.80 16.36
N LEU A 178 -38.07 9.20 15.77
CA LEU A 178 -39.47 9.61 15.90
C LEU A 178 -40.19 8.96 17.10
N CYS A 179 -39.61 7.94 17.72
CA CYS A 179 -40.21 7.23 18.86
C CYS A 179 -40.35 8.12 20.11
N SER A 180 -39.49 9.13 20.27
CA SER A 180 -39.54 10.07 21.39
C SER A 180 -39.00 11.44 20.99
N ILE A 181 -39.64 12.50 21.50
CA ILE A 181 -39.22 13.89 21.30
C ILE A 181 -37.76 14.13 21.73
N ILE A 182 -37.27 13.36 22.72
CA ILE A 182 -35.90 13.46 23.23
C ILE A 182 -34.87 13.09 22.15
N PHE A 183 -35.23 12.26 21.16
CA PHE A 183 -34.33 11.81 20.09
C PHE A 183 -34.49 12.59 18.78
N VAL A 184 -35.33 13.63 18.72
CA VAL A 184 -35.55 14.36 17.45
C VAL A 184 -34.28 14.99 16.90
N TRP A 185 -33.34 15.40 17.76
CA TRP A 185 -32.03 15.91 17.33
C TRP A 185 -31.24 14.88 16.50
N TYR A 186 -31.42 13.57 16.77
CA TYR A 186 -30.78 12.48 16.03
C TYR A 186 -31.21 12.47 14.54
N SER A 187 -32.43 12.95 14.24
CA SER A 187 -32.95 13.05 12.86
C SER A 187 -32.03 13.86 11.92
N VAL A 188 -31.31 14.85 12.46
CA VAL A 188 -30.34 15.62 11.68
C VAL A 188 -29.19 14.73 11.22
N PHE A 189 -28.65 13.90 12.12
CA PHE A 189 -27.62 12.92 11.80
C PHE A 189 -28.12 11.86 10.82
N VAL A 190 -29.34 11.35 11.03
CA VAL A 190 -29.97 10.40 10.10
C VAL A 190 -30.10 11.00 8.70
N GLY A 191 -30.55 12.25 8.59
CA GLY A 191 -30.66 12.96 7.32
C GLY A 191 -29.31 13.11 6.60
N PHE A 192 -28.24 13.44 7.31
CA PHE A 192 -26.89 13.51 6.72
C PHE A 192 -26.39 12.14 6.24
N VAL A 193 -26.61 11.08 7.04
CA VAL A 193 -26.24 9.72 6.66
C VAL A 193 -27.02 9.26 5.43
N ASP A 194 -28.33 9.52 5.37
CA ASP A 194 -29.16 9.17 4.22
C ASP A 194 -28.72 9.91 2.96
N ILE A 195 -28.45 11.21 3.04
CA ILE A 195 -27.94 11.98 1.88
C ILE A 195 -26.61 11.41 1.41
N TYR A 196 -25.68 11.13 2.32
CA TYR A 196 -24.39 10.53 2.00
C TYR A 196 -24.56 9.17 1.32
N LEU A 197 -25.40 8.29 1.87
CA LEU A 197 -25.64 6.96 1.32
C LEU A 197 -26.35 7.03 -0.04
N ILE A 198 -27.32 7.92 -0.22
CA ILE A 198 -27.98 8.13 -1.52
C ILE A 198 -26.96 8.53 -2.58
N ILE A 199 -26.08 9.50 -2.27
CA ILE A 199 -25.02 9.94 -3.19
C ILE A 199 -24.05 8.78 -3.49
N SER A 200 -23.59 8.08 -2.45
CA SER A 200 -22.65 6.96 -2.58
C SER A 200 -23.21 5.84 -3.45
N TYR A 201 -24.46 5.44 -3.22
CA TYR A 201 -25.15 4.43 -4.02
C TYR A 201 -25.40 4.89 -5.46
N PHE A 202 -25.80 6.16 -5.65
CA PHE A 202 -26.00 6.72 -6.99
C PHE A 202 -24.71 6.71 -7.81
N VAL A 203 -23.60 7.18 -7.24
CA VAL A 203 -22.27 7.16 -7.87
C VAL A 203 -21.85 5.72 -8.18
N GLY A 204 -22.04 4.80 -7.25
CA GLY A 204 -21.72 3.39 -7.45
C GLY A 204 -22.51 2.73 -8.59
N LEU A 205 -23.80 3.05 -8.68
CA LEU A 205 -24.71 2.47 -9.69
C LEU A 205 -24.48 3.03 -11.09
N VAL A 206 -24.29 4.35 -11.21
CA VAL A 206 -24.12 5.05 -12.50
C VAL A 206 -22.65 5.02 -12.97
N GLY A 207 -21.72 4.73 -12.07
CA GLY A 207 -20.32 4.53 -12.38
C GLY A 207 -20.10 3.55 -13.54
N LYS A 208 -19.13 3.84 -14.40
CA LYS A 208 -18.71 2.88 -15.43
C LYS A 208 -17.66 1.93 -14.87
N ASP A 209 -17.53 0.77 -15.49
CA ASP A 209 -16.40 -0.14 -15.24
C ASP A 209 -15.09 0.48 -15.74
N TRP A 210 -13.96 -0.13 -15.39
CA TRP A 210 -12.66 0.30 -15.87
C TRP A 210 -12.57 0.11 -17.39
N ASP A 211 -12.06 1.12 -18.09
CA ASP A 211 -11.93 1.11 -19.54
C ASP A 211 -10.69 0.30 -19.96
N TYR A 212 -10.87 -1.01 -20.05
CA TYR A 212 -9.81 -1.92 -20.47
C TYR A 212 -9.37 -1.69 -21.92
N ALA A 213 -10.27 -1.24 -22.80
CA ALA A 213 -9.91 -0.95 -24.19
C ALA A 213 -8.98 0.26 -24.29
N ALA A 214 -9.26 1.32 -23.51
CA ALA A 214 -8.36 2.46 -23.41
C ALA A 214 -6.99 2.09 -22.85
N HIS A 215 -6.94 1.21 -21.84
CA HIS A 215 -5.68 0.68 -21.31
C HIS A 215 -4.90 -0.10 -22.37
N GLN A 216 -5.55 -0.99 -23.12
CA GLN A 216 -4.89 -1.72 -24.21
C GLN A 216 -4.37 -0.78 -25.30
N GLU A 217 -5.10 0.29 -25.61
CA GLU A 217 -4.64 1.33 -26.52
C GLU A 217 -3.43 2.09 -25.98
N ALA A 218 -3.41 2.42 -24.68
CA ALA A 218 -2.25 3.06 -24.04
C ALA A 218 -1.01 2.17 -24.10
N VAL A 219 -1.16 0.86 -23.82
CA VAL A 219 -0.08 -0.13 -23.94
C VAL A 219 0.40 -0.27 -25.39
N ALA A 220 -0.52 -0.32 -26.36
CA ALA A 220 -0.18 -0.45 -27.77
C ALA A 220 0.52 0.80 -28.33
N ASN A 221 0.11 1.99 -27.90
CA ASN A 221 0.66 3.27 -28.34
C ASN A 221 2.01 3.60 -27.67
N ASN A 222 2.31 2.99 -26.51
CA ASN A 222 3.55 3.19 -25.77
C ASN A 222 4.31 1.85 -25.62
N PRO A 223 4.78 1.25 -26.73
CA PRO A 223 5.49 -0.02 -26.66
C PRO A 223 6.81 0.13 -25.91
N VAL A 224 7.19 -0.92 -25.19
CA VAL A 224 8.45 -0.96 -24.43
C VAL A 224 9.63 -1.09 -25.39
N ILE A 225 10.38 0.00 -25.56
CA ILE A 225 11.63 0.05 -26.33
C ILE A 225 12.79 -0.10 -25.34
N PRO A 226 13.60 -1.17 -25.39
CA PRO A 226 14.62 -1.46 -24.39
C PRO A 226 15.58 -0.31 -24.09
N GLU A 227 15.99 0.44 -25.11
CA GLU A 227 16.97 1.51 -25.00
C GLU A 227 16.42 2.73 -24.24
N SER A 228 15.17 3.11 -24.54
CA SER A 228 14.49 4.26 -23.93
C SER A 228 13.62 3.90 -22.72
N ALA A 229 13.56 2.62 -22.36
CA ALA A 229 12.80 2.19 -21.20
C ALA A 229 13.36 2.85 -19.93
N PRO A 230 12.50 3.44 -19.08
CA PRO A 230 12.94 4.01 -17.82
C PRO A 230 13.46 2.94 -16.85
N THR A 231 14.29 3.37 -15.91
CA THR A 231 14.75 2.52 -14.82
C THR A 231 13.67 2.41 -13.73
N VAL A 232 13.61 1.25 -13.08
CA VAL A 232 12.63 0.94 -12.05
C VAL A 232 13.33 0.33 -10.84
N ASP A 233 13.21 1.00 -9.69
CA ASP A 233 13.59 0.42 -8.40
C ASP A 233 12.43 -0.42 -7.84
N ILE A 234 12.70 -1.62 -7.35
CA ILE A 234 11.73 -2.46 -6.65
C ILE A 234 12.04 -2.43 -5.16
N TYR A 235 11.13 -1.90 -4.36
CA TYR A 235 11.25 -1.84 -2.91
C TYR A 235 10.51 -2.99 -2.26
N LEU A 236 11.25 -3.77 -1.48
CA LEU A 236 10.77 -4.92 -0.71
C LEU A 236 10.96 -4.63 0.78
N PRO A 237 10.04 -3.87 1.43
CA PRO A 237 10.07 -3.68 2.88
C PRO A 237 9.86 -5.00 3.61
N VAL A 238 10.71 -5.25 4.60
CA VAL A 238 10.75 -6.46 5.43
C VAL A 238 10.86 -6.04 6.89
N CYS A 239 10.05 -6.66 7.76
CA CYS A 239 10.11 -6.58 9.21
C CYS A 239 9.66 -7.89 9.83
N ALA A 240 10.59 -8.85 9.93
CA ALA A 240 10.39 -10.15 10.58
C ALA A 240 9.30 -11.05 10.01
N GLU A 241 9.08 -10.99 8.70
CA GLU A 241 8.28 -11.99 8.00
C GLU A 241 9.03 -13.33 7.91
N PRO A 242 8.30 -14.46 7.87
CA PRO A 242 8.91 -15.78 7.67
C PRO A 242 9.71 -15.85 6.37
N ILE A 243 10.86 -16.51 6.42
CA ILE A 243 11.80 -16.57 5.30
C ILE A 243 11.18 -17.25 4.07
N GLU A 244 10.26 -18.20 4.28
CA GLU A 244 9.56 -18.92 3.21
C GLU A 244 8.60 -17.99 2.44
N ILE A 245 8.01 -17.01 3.11
CA ILE A 245 7.14 -16.00 2.49
C ILE A 245 7.99 -15.06 1.63
N LEU A 246 9.11 -14.59 2.18
CA LEU A 246 10.05 -13.72 1.46
C LEU A 246 10.58 -14.40 0.20
N GLU A 247 11.13 -15.61 0.35
CA GLU A 247 11.67 -16.37 -0.78
C GLU A 247 10.60 -16.66 -1.85
N ASN A 248 9.37 -16.97 -1.46
CA ASN A 248 8.25 -17.16 -2.39
C ASN A 248 7.94 -15.89 -3.19
N THR A 249 7.86 -14.73 -2.54
CA THR A 249 7.60 -13.46 -3.22
C THR A 249 8.77 -13.07 -4.12
N TRP A 250 10.01 -13.24 -3.67
CA TRP A 250 11.21 -12.87 -4.43
C TRP A 250 11.39 -13.72 -5.69
N ASN A 251 10.97 -14.99 -5.67
CA ASN A 251 10.86 -15.84 -6.86
C ASN A 251 9.90 -15.27 -7.94
N HIS A 252 8.90 -14.48 -7.55
CA HIS A 252 8.01 -13.79 -8.49
C HIS A 252 8.62 -12.46 -8.96
N ILE A 253 9.34 -11.75 -8.08
CA ILE A 253 10.06 -10.52 -8.43
C ILE A 253 11.11 -10.78 -9.52
N GLU A 254 11.88 -11.88 -9.44
CA GLU A 254 12.85 -12.24 -10.49
C GLU A 254 12.22 -12.49 -11.87
N ARG A 255 10.92 -12.79 -11.92
CA ARG A 255 10.19 -13.08 -13.16
C ARG A 255 9.53 -11.86 -13.77
N LEU A 256 9.66 -10.69 -13.15
CA LEU A 256 9.16 -9.45 -13.71
C LEU A 256 9.78 -9.19 -15.09
N GLN A 257 8.92 -8.90 -16.05
CA GLN A 257 9.29 -8.61 -17.42
C GLN A 257 9.52 -7.12 -17.57
N TRP A 258 10.77 -6.76 -17.78
CA TRP A 258 11.20 -5.42 -18.16
C TRP A 258 12.56 -5.52 -18.86
N PRO A 259 13.01 -4.51 -19.62
CA PRO A 259 14.30 -4.58 -20.29
C PRO A 259 15.46 -4.84 -19.32
N ALA A 260 16.40 -5.68 -19.74
CA ALA A 260 17.51 -6.10 -18.90
C ALA A 260 18.35 -4.91 -18.42
N GLY A 261 18.75 -4.93 -17.14
CA GLY A 261 19.51 -3.84 -16.52
C GLY A 261 18.69 -2.57 -16.25
N LYS A 262 17.36 -2.60 -16.42
CA LYS A 262 16.47 -1.49 -16.05
C LYS A 262 15.72 -1.72 -14.73
N ILE A 263 15.82 -2.91 -14.13
CA ILE A 263 15.28 -3.20 -12.80
C ILE A 263 16.44 -3.29 -11.81
N GLU A 264 16.33 -2.56 -10.70
CA GLU A 264 17.15 -2.78 -9.49
C GLU A 264 16.24 -3.15 -8.31
N VAL A 265 16.57 -4.21 -7.58
CA VAL A 265 15.74 -4.70 -6.46
C VAL A 265 16.44 -4.37 -5.16
N HIS A 266 15.71 -3.76 -4.23
CA HIS A 266 16.19 -3.30 -2.92
C HIS A 266 15.35 -3.89 -1.80
N VAL A 267 15.97 -4.76 -0.99
CA VAL A 267 15.40 -5.31 0.24
C VAL A 267 15.63 -4.31 1.37
N LEU A 268 14.54 -3.84 1.97
CA LEU A 268 14.56 -2.81 3.00
C LEU A 268 14.23 -3.47 4.35
N ASP A 269 15.24 -3.94 5.07
CA ASP A 269 15.05 -4.79 6.25
C ASP A 269 15.13 -4.00 7.56
N ASP A 270 13.97 -3.73 8.17
CA ASP A 270 13.86 -3.12 9.49
C ASP A 270 14.12 -4.12 10.64
N GLY A 271 14.06 -5.44 10.37
CA GLY A 271 14.42 -6.49 11.32
C GLY A 271 15.94 -6.75 11.43
N ALA A 272 16.70 -6.38 10.40
CA ALA A 272 18.15 -6.62 10.26
C ALA A 272 18.57 -8.07 10.57
N GLN A 273 17.84 -9.03 10.01
CA GLN A 273 18.12 -10.44 10.25
C GLN A 273 19.15 -10.96 9.26
N GLU A 274 20.19 -11.65 9.76
CA GLU A 274 21.26 -12.16 8.90
C GLU A 274 20.75 -13.16 7.86
N ILE A 275 19.75 -13.97 8.21
CA ILE A 275 19.10 -14.89 7.26
C ILE A 275 18.44 -14.17 6.07
N VAL A 276 17.92 -12.96 6.29
CA VAL A 276 17.32 -12.13 5.22
C VAL A 276 18.42 -11.51 4.36
N ARG A 277 19.54 -11.07 4.96
CA ARG A 277 20.73 -10.62 4.23
C ARG A 277 21.28 -11.72 3.32
N ASP A 278 21.42 -12.93 3.85
CA ASP A 278 21.90 -14.09 3.10
C ASP A 278 20.97 -14.42 1.94
N LEU A 279 19.64 -14.40 2.18
CA LEU A 279 18.65 -14.57 1.12
C LEU A 279 18.81 -13.48 0.06
N ALA A 280 18.94 -12.21 0.43
CA ALA A 280 19.05 -11.10 -0.51
C ALA A 280 20.30 -11.25 -1.39
N GLN A 281 21.42 -11.68 -0.79
CA GLN A 281 22.65 -11.99 -1.51
C GLN A 281 22.48 -13.14 -2.50
N ARG A 282 21.72 -14.20 -2.16
CA ARG A 282 21.44 -15.33 -3.08
C ARG A 282 20.70 -14.88 -4.34
N TYR A 283 19.76 -13.95 -4.20
CA TYR A 283 19.01 -13.35 -5.31
C TYR A 283 19.77 -12.22 -6.04
N GLY A 284 20.92 -11.79 -5.50
CA GLY A 284 21.65 -10.64 -6.02
C GLY A 284 20.93 -9.30 -5.80
N PHE A 285 20.04 -9.22 -4.82
CA PHE A 285 19.31 -8.01 -4.48
C PHE A 285 20.14 -7.10 -3.56
N ASN A 286 19.94 -5.80 -3.69
CA ASN A 286 20.56 -4.82 -2.81
C ASN A 286 19.93 -4.93 -1.42
N TYR A 287 20.73 -5.07 -0.37
CA TYR A 287 20.25 -5.17 1.00
C TYR A 287 20.52 -3.86 1.75
N ILE A 288 19.45 -3.21 2.19
CA ILE A 288 19.48 -1.92 2.87
C ILE A 288 18.91 -2.08 4.27
N VAL A 289 19.68 -1.65 5.27
CA VAL A 289 19.24 -1.51 6.66
C VAL A 289 19.50 -0.08 7.07
N ARG A 290 18.49 0.58 7.64
CA ARG A 290 18.63 1.95 8.14
C ARG A 290 19.14 1.99 9.57
N GLU A 291 19.76 3.11 9.93
CA GLU A 291 20.35 3.30 11.25
C GLU A 291 19.32 3.78 12.28
N ASP A 292 18.25 4.46 11.84
CA ASP A 292 17.25 5.11 12.69
C ASP A 292 16.02 4.24 13.00
N ARG A 293 16.15 2.91 12.91
CA ARG A 293 15.07 1.96 13.21
C ARG A 293 14.56 2.14 14.64
N PRO A 294 13.23 2.04 14.91
CA PRO A 294 12.13 1.82 13.98
C PRO A 294 11.38 3.12 13.59
N ARG A 295 12.06 4.28 13.51
CA ARG A 295 11.41 5.60 13.31
C ARG A 295 10.47 5.58 12.10
N LEU A 296 9.20 5.95 12.29
CA LEU A 296 8.17 5.97 11.24
C LEU A 296 7.96 4.63 10.50
N LYS A 297 8.47 3.51 11.03
CA LYS A 297 8.20 2.14 10.53
C LYS A 297 8.43 2.05 9.01
N LYS A 298 7.49 1.42 8.27
CA LYS A 298 7.54 1.25 6.80
C LYS A 298 7.81 2.57 6.08
N ALA A 299 7.15 3.67 6.45
CA ALA A 299 7.34 4.97 5.82
C ALA A 299 8.79 5.47 5.94
N GLY A 300 9.37 5.37 7.15
CA GLY A 300 10.76 5.75 7.38
C GLY A 300 11.74 4.89 6.59
N ASN A 301 11.44 3.59 6.46
CA ASN A 301 12.24 2.64 5.68
C ASN A 301 12.21 2.96 4.18
N LEU A 302 11.03 3.24 3.63
CA LEU A 302 10.84 3.67 2.24
C LEU A 302 11.56 4.99 1.94
N ARG A 303 11.48 5.98 2.84
CA ARG A 303 12.20 7.25 2.69
C ARG A 303 13.72 7.08 2.75
N TRP A 304 14.21 6.19 3.62
CA TRP A 304 15.64 5.89 3.72
C TRP A 304 16.19 5.30 2.41
N ALA A 305 15.43 4.39 1.79
CA ALA A 305 15.72 3.83 0.48
C ALA A 305 15.60 4.88 -0.63
N PHE A 306 14.53 5.69 -0.61
CA PHE A 306 14.28 6.73 -1.60
C PHE A 306 15.47 7.69 -1.75
N ALA A 307 16.13 8.06 -0.63
CA ALA A 307 17.30 8.91 -0.62
C ALA A 307 18.61 8.24 -1.14
N ARG A 308 18.60 6.93 -1.40
CA ARG A 308 19.78 6.11 -1.74
C ARG A 308 19.66 5.37 -3.07
N THR A 309 18.51 5.41 -3.71
CA THR A 309 18.29 4.81 -5.03
C THR A 309 17.86 5.89 -6.02
N SER A 310 17.88 5.58 -7.32
CA SER A 310 17.80 6.60 -8.37
C SER A 310 16.96 6.22 -9.59
N GLY A 311 16.19 5.13 -9.51
CA GLY A 311 15.32 4.71 -10.61
C GLY A 311 14.29 5.77 -10.99
N ASP A 312 14.02 5.96 -12.27
CA ASP A 312 13.01 6.93 -12.76
C ASP A 312 11.63 6.67 -12.13
N PHE A 313 11.33 5.40 -11.89
CA PHE A 313 10.17 4.92 -11.16
C PHE A 313 10.60 4.00 -10.01
N PHE A 314 9.70 3.81 -9.05
CA PHE A 314 9.84 2.75 -8.08
C PHE A 314 8.51 2.02 -7.83
N ALA A 315 8.57 0.72 -7.56
CA ALA A 315 7.43 -0.10 -7.19
C ALA A 315 7.59 -0.60 -5.75
N ILE A 316 6.48 -0.68 -5.01
CA ILE A 316 6.49 -1.22 -3.65
C ILE A 316 5.70 -2.53 -3.65
N PHE A 317 6.31 -3.59 -3.10
CA PHE A 317 5.63 -4.85 -2.82
C PHE A 317 5.85 -5.25 -1.37
N ASP A 318 4.76 -5.48 -0.65
CA ASP A 318 4.85 -6.13 0.66
C ASP A 318 5.31 -7.58 0.52
N ALA A 319 5.86 -8.13 1.61
CA ALA A 319 6.45 -9.46 1.67
C ALA A 319 5.55 -10.61 1.18
N ASP A 320 4.22 -10.47 1.23
CA ASP A 320 3.23 -11.48 0.90
C ASP A 320 2.53 -11.26 -0.47
N PHE A 321 2.94 -10.25 -1.25
CA PHE A 321 2.39 -10.01 -2.58
C PHE A 321 3.31 -10.51 -3.69
N CYS A 322 2.85 -11.54 -4.40
CA CYS A 322 3.52 -12.09 -5.57
C CYS A 322 3.02 -11.41 -6.85
N PRO A 323 3.80 -10.53 -7.50
CA PRO A 323 3.37 -9.89 -8.73
C PRO A 323 3.35 -10.85 -9.91
N ARG A 324 2.56 -10.51 -10.93
CA ARG A 324 2.59 -11.19 -12.21
C ARG A 324 3.82 -10.78 -13.02
N PRO A 325 4.36 -11.65 -13.90
CA PRO A 325 5.49 -11.31 -14.76
C PRO A 325 5.27 -10.04 -15.60
N ASP A 326 4.06 -9.81 -16.09
CA ASP A 326 3.70 -8.67 -16.94
C ASP A 326 3.38 -7.38 -16.16
N PHE A 327 3.54 -7.35 -14.82
CA PHE A 327 3.16 -6.20 -13.99
C PHE A 327 3.71 -4.86 -14.50
N LEU A 328 5.01 -4.77 -14.77
CA LEU A 328 5.63 -3.54 -15.27
C LEU A 328 5.24 -3.24 -16.72
N MET A 329 5.07 -4.27 -17.54
CA MET A 329 4.66 -4.14 -18.95
C MET A 329 3.27 -3.55 -19.10
N GLU A 330 2.37 -3.76 -18.13
CA GLU A 330 1.03 -3.20 -18.13
C GLU A 330 1.00 -1.79 -17.50
N ILE A 331 1.82 -1.54 -16.48
CA ILE A 331 1.71 -0.31 -15.68
C ILE A 331 2.53 0.85 -16.26
N LEU A 332 3.77 0.60 -16.69
CA LEU A 332 4.64 1.67 -17.15
C LEU A 332 4.09 2.40 -18.38
N PRO A 333 3.42 1.75 -19.35
CA PRO A 333 2.78 2.46 -20.45
C PRO A 333 1.77 3.54 -20.01
N GLU A 334 1.08 3.36 -18.88
CA GLU A 334 0.16 4.38 -18.33
C GLU A 334 0.92 5.63 -17.88
N HIS A 335 2.09 5.46 -17.26
CA HIS A 335 2.98 6.58 -16.93
C HIS A 335 3.61 7.23 -18.18
N LEU A 336 3.82 6.47 -19.24
CA LEU A 336 4.38 7.00 -20.48
C LEU A 336 3.34 7.74 -21.32
N ALA A 337 2.07 7.33 -21.22
CA ALA A 337 0.94 7.98 -21.88
C ALA A 337 0.63 9.37 -21.32
N ASP A 338 0.85 9.59 -20.01
CA ASP A 338 0.66 10.88 -19.34
C ASP A 338 1.81 11.17 -18.35
N ASP A 339 2.59 12.21 -18.65
CA ASP A 339 3.73 12.65 -17.83
C ASP A 339 3.32 13.18 -16.46
N LYS A 340 2.03 13.55 -16.29
CA LYS A 340 1.45 13.98 -15.01
C LYS A 340 1.04 12.82 -14.10
N THR A 341 1.00 11.59 -14.62
CA THR A 341 0.69 10.42 -13.80
C THR A 341 1.82 10.16 -12.81
N ALA A 342 1.54 10.47 -11.54
CA ALA A 342 2.48 10.29 -10.43
C ALA A 342 2.45 8.86 -9.87
N ILE A 343 1.27 8.25 -9.80
CA ILE A 343 1.07 6.93 -9.19
C ILE A 343 0.11 6.13 -10.06
N VAL A 344 0.45 4.86 -10.32
CA VAL A 344 -0.48 3.86 -10.85
C VAL A 344 -0.63 2.76 -9.82
N GLN A 345 -1.83 2.64 -9.27
CA GLN A 345 -2.20 1.65 -8.26
C GLN A 345 -2.94 0.48 -8.91
N THR A 346 -2.45 -0.75 -8.73
CA THR A 346 -3.21 -1.94 -9.14
C THR A 346 -4.07 -2.49 -8.01
N PRO A 347 -5.11 -3.29 -8.32
CA PRO A 347 -5.82 -4.05 -7.30
C PRO A 347 -4.91 -4.98 -6.49
N GLN A 348 -5.23 -5.13 -5.20
CA GLN A 348 -4.67 -6.20 -4.37
C GLN A 348 -5.63 -7.40 -4.39
N PHE A 349 -5.19 -8.50 -5.01
CA PHE A 349 -6.00 -9.70 -5.15
C PHE A 349 -5.69 -10.70 -4.04
N PHE A 350 -6.71 -11.06 -3.27
CA PHE A 350 -6.65 -12.11 -2.26
C PHE A 350 -7.51 -13.29 -2.71
N ARG A 351 -6.90 -14.46 -2.88
CA ARG A 351 -7.64 -15.66 -3.28
C ARG A 351 -8.49 -16.17 -2.12
N ILE A 352 -9.77 -16.39 -2.40
CA ILE A 352 -10.71 -16.95 -1.44
C ILE A 352 -10.77 -18.47 -1.62
N THR A 353 -10.58 -19.22 -0.53
CA THR A 353 -10.55 -20.68 -0.53
C THR A 353 -11.50 -21.26 0.52
N ASN A 354 -11.91 -22.53 0.34
CA ASN A 354 -12.92 -23.15 1.23
C ASN A 354 -12.40 -23.49 2.63
N ASP A 355 -11.08 -23.49 2.82
CA ASP A 355 -10.38 -23.68 4.08
C ASP A 355 -10.29 -22.40 4.94
N GLN A 356 -10.55 -21.24 4.34
CA GLN A 356 -10.68 -19.98 5.07
C GLN A 356 -11.98 -19.91 5.90
N THR A 357 -11.91 -19.23 7.03
CA THR A 357 -13.04 -18.84 7.87
C THR A 357 -13.94 -17.83 7.16
N TRP A 358 -15.21 -17.72 7.57
CA TRP A 358 -16.13 -16.68 7.04
C TRP A 358 -15.60 -15.24 7.21
N VAL A 359 -14.75 -14.97 8.21
CA VAL A 359 -14.15 -13.64 8.41
C VAL A 359 -13.15 -13.35 7.31
N GLU A 360 -12.25 -14.30 7.03
CA GLU A 360 -11.25 -14.19 5.96
C GLU A 360 -11.93 -14.08 4.59
N GLN A 361 -12.94 -14.93 4.33
CA GLN A 361 -13.72 -14.85 3.09
C GLN A 361 -14.45 -13.50 2.97
N GLY A 362 -15.03 -13.00 4.07
CA GLY A 362 -15.70 -11.70 4.12
C GLY A 362 -14.76 -10.51 3.93
N ALA A 363 -13.53 -10.59 4.45
CA ALA A 363 -12.49 -9.60 4.23
C ALA A 363 -12.11 -9.52 2.75
N GLY A 364 -11.93 -10.67 2.09
CA GLY A 364 -11.68 -10.75 0.64
C GLY A 364 -12.80 -10.11 -0.18
N ALA A 365 -14.07 -10.42 0.13
CA ALA A 365 -15.22 -9.82 -0.55
C ALA A 365 -15.29 -8.29 -0.36
N THR A 366 -14.89 -7.78 0.80
CA THR A 366 -14.84 -6.33 1.07
C THR A 366 -13.77 -5.63 0.24
N GLN A 367 -12.59 -6.24 0.11
CA GLN A 367 -11.51 -5.75 -0.75
C GLN A 367 -11.92 -5.74 -2.23
N GLU A 368 -12.65 -6.77 -2.68
CA GLU A 368 -13.13 -6.86 -4.05
C GLU A 368 -14.08 -5.70 -4.40
N LEU A 369 -15.02 -5.34 -3.51
CA LEU A 369 -15.89 -4.17 -3.67
C LEU A 369 -15.06 -2.88 -3.79
N PHE A 370 -14.02 -2.74 -2.96
CA PHE A 370 -13.17 -1.57 -2.96
C PHE A 370 -12.42 -1.41 -4.30
N TYR A 371 -11.74 -2.45 -4.77
CA TYR A 371 -10.94 -2.35 -6.00
C TYR A 371 -11.76 -2.34 -7.29
N ARG A 372 -12.85 -3.11 -7.38
CA ARG A 372 -13.67 -3.17 -8.61
C ARG A 372 -14.55 -1.95 -8.78
N VAL A 373 -15.03 -1.38 -7.66
CA VAL A 373 -16.07 -0.34 -7.70
C VAL A 373 -15.55 0.98 -7.19
N VAL A 374 -15.08 1.03 -5.95
CA VAL A 374 -14.74 2.29 -5.30
C VAL A 374 -13.53 2.93 -5.98
N GLN A 375 -12.44 2.20 -6.14
CA GLN A 375 -11.21 2.70 -6.76
C GLN A 375 -11.41 3.13 -8.21
N VAL A 376 -12.08 2.30 -9.02
CA VAL A 376 -12.38 2.63 -10.42
C VAL A 376 -13.22 3.90 -10.53
N ASN A 377 -14.26 4.05 -9.69
CA ASN A 377 -15.06 5.26 -9.69
C ASN A 377 -14.26 6.48 -9.26
N ARG A 378 -13.43 6.36 -8.22
CA ARG A 378 -12.58 7.45 -7.73
C ARG A 378 -11.51 7.86 -8.76
N ASN A 379 -10.92 6.91 -9.46
CA ASN A 379 -9.92 7.15 -10.50
C ASN A 379 -10.46 8.08 -11.60
N ARG A 380 -11.73 7.95 -11.97
CA ARG A 380 -12.38 8.83 -12.97
C ARG A 380 -12.42 10.31 -12.57
N TRP A 381 -12.26 10.60 -11.28
CA TRP A 381 -12.24 11.95 -10.72
C TRP A 381 -10.83 12.35 -10.26
N GLY A 382 -9.78 11.59 -10.63
CA GLY A 382 -8.42 11.84 -10.17
C GLY A 382 -8.24 11.66 -8.66
N ALA A 383 -9.07 10.83 -8.02
CA ALA A 383 -9.13 10.67 -6.56
C ALA A 383 -8.86 9.24 -6.09
N SER A 384 -8.18 8.42 -6.91
CA SER A 384 -7.78 7.06 -6.53
C SER A 384 -6.94 7.06 -5.26
N ILE A 385 -7.13 6.04 -4.43
CA ILE A 385 -6.40 5.93 -3.16
C ILE A 385 -5.15 5.07 -3.39
N CYS A 386 -4.00 5.56 -2.96
CA CYS A 386 -2.80 4.73 -2.87
C CYS A 386 -2.89 3.82 -1.63
N VAL A 387 -2.62 2.53 -1.79
CA VAL A 387 -2.81 1.49 -0.75
C VAL A 387 -1.52 0.71 -0.43
N GLY A 388 -0.38 1.32 -0.73
CA GLY A 388 0.90 0.97 -0.09
C GLY A 388 1.64 -0.25 -0.63
N SER A 389 1.02 -1.01 -1.53
CA SER A 389 1.64 -2.17 -2.22
C SER A 389 1.00 -2.36 -3.60
N ASN A 390 1.71 -3.02 -4.50
CA ASN A 390 1.35 -3.20 -5.91
C ASN A 390 1.06 -1.86 -6.61
N ALA A 391 1.90 -0.87 -6.33
CA ALA A 391 1.82 0.45 -6.94
C ALA A 391 3.18 0.85 -7.51
N VAL A 392 3.14 1.54 -8.63
CA VAL A 392 4.31 2.16 -9.25
C VAL A 392 4.20 3.67 -9.11
N TYR A 393 5.30 4.29 -8.71
CA TYR A 393 5.43 5.71 -8.44
C TYR A 393 6.46 6.31 -9.37
N ARG A 394 6.14 7.47 -9.94
CA ARG A 394 7.12 8.32 -10.63
C ARG A 394 7.98 9.01 -9.58
N ARG A 395 9.29 8.75 -9.58
CA ARG A 395 10.21 9.31 -8.58
C ARG A 395 10.16 10.84 -8.53
N ALA A 396 10.21 11.48 -9.69
CA ALA A 396 10.22 12.94 -9.82
C ALA A 396 9.00 13.62 -9.16
N ALA A 397 7.86 12.92 -9.07
CA ALA A 397 6.66 13.47 -8.43
C ALA A 397 6.76 13.53 -6.90
N LEU A 398 7.68 12.75 -6.30
CA LEU A 398 7.85 12.64 -4.85
C LEU A 398 9.19 13.21 -4.37
N GLU A 399 10.01 13.75 -5.27
CA GLU A 399 11.35 14.22 -4.95
C GLU A 399 11.34 15.42 -4.00
N GLU A 400 10.42 16.37 -4.21
CA GLU A 400 10.27 17.56 -3.35
C GLU A 400 9.91 17.21 -1.89
N VAL A 401 9.15 16.13 -1.70
CA VAL A 401 8.72 15.65 -0.37
C VAL A 401 9.66 14.60 0.21
N GLY A 402 10.69 14.18 -0.54
CA GLY A 402 11.67 13.17 -0.12
C GLY A 402 11.13 11.75 -0.07
N GLY A 403 10.18 11.40 -0.95
CA GLY A 403 9.57 10.07 -1.04
C GLY A 403 8.18 9.98 -0.43
N THR A 404 7.86 8.89 0.26
CA THR A 404 6.54 8.69 0.91
C THR A 404 6.32 9.64 2.08
N ALA A 405 5.06 9.87 2.46
CA ALA A 405 4.68 10.77 3.55
C ALA A 405 5.40 10.44 4.87
N GLU A 406 5.87 11.48 5.57
CA GLU A 406 6.60 11.34 6.84
C GLU A 406 5.65 11.10 8.03
N ILE A 407 4.90 10.00 7.98
CA ILE A 407 3.93 9.59 9.01
C ILE A 407 4.14 8.12 9.39
N GLY A 408 3.84 7.75 10.64
CA GLY A 408 4.10 6.40 11.14
C GLY A 408 3.07 5.34 10.74
N PHE A 409 1.95 5.73 10.12
CA PHE A 409 0.85 4.84 9.73
C PHE A 409 0.13 5.42 8.50
N SER A 410 -0.38 4.54 7.63
CA SER A 410 -1.14 4.94 6.44
C SER A 410 -0.40 5.95 5.57
N GLU A 411 0.92 5.81 5.48
CA GLU A 411 1.78 6.71 4.71
C GLU A 411 1.41 6.72 3.23
N ASP A 412 0.93 5.59 2.74
CA ASP A 412 0.47 5.38 1.38
C ASP A 412 -0.69 6.30 1.01
N VAL A 413 -1.77 6.29 1.80
CA VAL A 413 -2.96 7.13 1.59
C VAL A 413 -2.63 8.60 1.73
N HIS A 414 -1.63 8.96 2.55
CA HIS A 414 -1.17 10.34 2.68
C HIS A 414 -0.21 10.77 1.55
N THR A 415 0.47 9.81 0.91
CA THR A 415 1.38 10.08 -0.21
C THR A 415 0.61 10.29 -1.51
N GLY A 416 -0.44 9.48 -1.74
CA GLY A 416 -1.34 9.62 -2.89
C GLY A 416 -2.39 10.70 -2.69
#